data_AF-E5R044-F1
#
_entry.id   AF-E5R044-F1
#
_cell.length_a   1.000
_cell.length_b   1.000
_cell.length_c   1.000
_cell.angle_alpha   90.00
_cell.angle_beta   90.00
_cell.angle_gamma   90.00
#
_symmetry.space_group_name_H-M   'P 1'
#
loop_
_entity.id
_entity.type
_entity.pdbx_description
1 polymer ?
#
loop_
_entity_poly.entity_id
_entity_poly.type
_entity_poly.pdbx_seq_one_letter_code
_entity_poly.pdbx_strand_id
1 'polypeptide(L)'
;MVSKILCVAEKPAIAKLVAQHLSGGRIRTSGIEGSQYVKNYEFDFTFGPPWGSCSVVMTSVLGHLTASDFEPRYRNWNSCNPSQLFAASVIIAVDKEKLGIAQNIKRQARNSRALFIWTDCDREGEHIGSEVRDQAVLGNPSIEIKRAKFSNTERTHVLQAARRPNKT
;
A
#
# COMPACT_ATOMS: atom_id res chain seq x y z
N MET A 1 -15.53 -19.50 5.82
CA MET A 1 -14.39 -18.67 6.29
C MET A 1 -14.62 -17.27 5.76
N VAL A 2 -14.63 -16.23 6.62
CA VAL A 2 -14.80 -14.84 6.15
C VAL A 2 -13.53 -14.45 5.41
N SER A 3 -13.67 -14.02 4.15
CA SER A 3 -12.54 -13.57 3.34
C SER A 3 -11.96 -12.28 3.92
N LYS A 4 -10.64 -12.19 4.04
CA LYS A 4 -9.95 -10.96 4.47
C LYS A 4 -9.42 -10.20 3.24
N ILE A 5 -9.62 -8.89 3.21
CA ILE A 5 -9.10 -7.99 2.18
C ILE A 5 -8.16 -6.98 2.83
N LEU A 6 -6.95 -6.87 2.28
CA LEU A 6 -5.99 -5.83 2.63
C LEU A 6 -6.21 -4.63 1.70
N CYS A 7 -6.38 -3.45 2.26
CA CYS A 7 -6.44 -2.20 1.52
C CYS A 7 -5.25 -1.33 1.93
N VAL A 8 -4.55 -0.74 0.96
CA VAL A 8 -3.39 0.13 1.22
C VAL A 8 -3.54 1.43 0.45
N ALA A 9 -3.56 2.55 1.15
CA ALA A 9 -3.57 3.89 0.59
C ALA A 9 -2.17 4.54 0.58
N GLU A 10 -2.01 5.63 -0.15
CA GLU A 10 -0.71 6.35 -0.25
C GLU A 10 -0.30 7.07 1.04
N LYS A 11 -1.29 7.60 1.78
CA LYS A 11 -1.06 8.46 2.95
C LYS A 11 -1.99 8.08 4.12
N PRO A 12 -1.59 8.30 5.39
CA PRO A 12 -2.41 7.97 6.55
C PRO A 12 -3.78 8.66 6.56
N ALA A 13 -3.84 9.91 6.11
CA ALA A 13 -5.08 10.67 6.03
C ALA A 13 -6.10 10.01 5.09
N ILE A 14 -5.64 9.55 3.92
CA ILE A 14 -6.49 8.87 2.92
C ILE A 14 -6.96 7.51 3.45
N ALA A 15 -6.08 6.73 4.06
CA ALA A 15 -6.48 5.45 4.68
C ALA A 15 -7.56 5.64 5.75
N LYS A 16 -7.40 6.64 6.62
CA LYS A 16 -8.41 6.95 7.66
C LYS A 16 -9.74 7.34 7.04
N LEU A 17 -9.72 8.22 6.04
CA LEU A 17 -10.93 8.71 5.36
C LEU A 17 -11.66 7.57 4.64
N VAL A 18 -10.95 6.76 3.86
CA VAL A 18 -11.55 5.62 3.16
C VAL A 18 -12.11 4.61 4.16
N ALA A 19 -11.38 4.31 5.24
CA ALA A 19 -11.89 3.43 6.30
C ALA A 19 -13.17 3.98 6.94
N GLN A 20 -13.27 5.28 7.21
CA GLN A 20 -14.49 5.92 7.74
C GLN A 20 -15.67 5.82 6.77
N HIS A 21 -15.43 6.03 5.48
CA HIS A 21 -16.48 5.91 4.46
C HIS A 21 -16.99 4.47 4.31
N LEU A 22 -16.09 3.49 4.24
CA LEU A 22 -16.46 2.09 4.05
C LEU A 22 -17.10 1.47 5.29
N SER A 23 -16.55 1.72 6.48
CA SER A 23 -17.03 1.13 7.74
C SER A 23 -18.35 1.72 8.25
N GLY A 24 -18.77 2.89 7.74
CA GLY A 24 -19.87 3.63 8.34
C GLY A 24 -19.60 4.09 9.79
N GLY A 25 -18.33 4.26 10.16
CA GLY A 25 -17.90 4.72 11.49
C GLY A 25 -17.53 3.62 12.48
N ARG A 26 -17.79 2.34 12.16
CA ARG A 26 -17.44 1.20 13.02
C ARG A 26 -16.04 0.69 12.68
N ILE A 27 -15.01 1.26 13.32
CA ILE A 27 -13.60 0.94 13.06
C ILE A 27 -12.89 0.54 14.35
N ARG A 28 -12.18 -0.59 14.33
CA ARG A 28 -11.13 -0.88 15.31
C ARG A 28 -9.79 -0.39 14.77
N THR A 29 -9.07 0.40 15.55
CA THR A 29 -7.75 0.92 15.13
C THR A 29 -6.65 0.24 15.94
N SER A 30 -5.62 -0.25 15.26
CA SER A 30 -4.41 -0.80 15.87
C SER A 30 -3.16 -0.11 15.33
N GLY A 31 -2.15 0.07 16.19
CA GLY A 31 -0.85 0.59 15.78
C GLY A 31 -0.06 -0.44 14.95
N ILE A 32 1.00 0.02 14.28
CA ILE A 32 1.97 -0.88 13.65
C ILE A 32 3.33 -0.72 14.32
N GLU A 33 4.06 -1.82 14.42
CA GLU A 33 5.44 -1.81 14.87
C GLU A 33 6.32 -1.05 13.87
N GLY A 34 7.25 -0.23 14.37
CA GLY A 34 8.16 0.55 13.53
C GLY A 34 7.52 1.76 12.83
N SER A 35 6.29 2.15 13.15
CA SER A 35 5.72 3.43 12.70
C SER A 35 4.72 4.04 13.69
N GLN A 36 4.91 5.31 14.03
CA GLN A 36 3.98 6.05 14.89
C GLN A 36 2.78 6.61 14.12
N TYR A 37 2.95 6.89 12.82
CA TYR A 37 1.98 7.60 11.98
C TYR A 37 1.02 6.67 11.26
N VAL A 38 1.48 5.47 10.85
CA VAL A 38 0.66 4.50 10.13
C VAL A 38 -0.11 3.63 11.14
N LYS A 39 -1.36 3.33 10.81
CA LYS A 39 -2.26 2.48 11.61
C LYS A 39 -2.90 1.42 10.71
N ASN A 40 -3.43 0.38 11.34
CA ASN A 40 -4.36 -0.56 10.72
C ASN A 40 -5.78 -0.22 11.20
N TYR A 41 -6.67 0.02 10.24
CA TYR A 41 -8.09 0.25 10.47
C TYR A 41 -8.86 -0.99 10.06
N GLU A 42 -9.47 -1.64 11.04
CA GLU A 42 -10.10 -2.95 10.91
C GLU A 42 -11.62 -2.79 11.00
N PHE A 43 -12.34 -3.30 9.99
CA PHE A 43 -13.79 -3.20 9.89
C PHE A 43 -14.33 -4.27 8.93
N ASP A 44 -15.64 -4.48 8.94
CA ASP A 44 -16.30 -5.36 7.97
C ASP A 44 -16.94 -4.54 6.85
N PHE A 45 -16.85 -5.03 5.62
CA PHE A 45 -17.45 -4.38 4.46
C PHE A 45 -17.92 -5.40 3.42
N THR A 46 -19.07 -5.11 2.79
CA THR A 46 -19.59 -5.92 1.69
C THR A 46 -19.13 -5.32 0.35
N PHE A 47 -18.13 -5.97 -0.23
CA PHE A 47 -17.64 -5.68 -1.58
C PHE A 47 -18.60 -6.25 -2.63
N GLY A 48 -18.45 -5.77 -3.87
CA GLY A 48 -19.18 -6.35 -5.01
C GLY A 48 -18.78 -7.81 -5.27
N PRO A 49 -19.53 -8.54 -6.11
CA PRO A 49 -19.09 -9.85 -6.60
C PRO A 49 -17.69 -9.77 -7.23
N PRO A 50 -16.80 -10.78 -7.05
CA PRO A 50 -17.03 -12.07 -6.40
C PRO A 50 -16.72 -12.11 -4.88
N TRP A 51 -16.52 -10.95 -4.24
CA TRP A 51 -15.94 -10.87 -2.90
C TRP A 51 -16.96 -11.04 -1.77
N GLY A 52 -18.13 -10.38 -1.89
CA GLY A 52 -19.15 -10.37 -0.85
C GLY A 52 -18.66 -9.71 0.46
N SER A 53 -19.21 -10.16 1.59
CA SER A 53 -18.86 -9.67 2.92
C SER A 53 -17.48 -10.15 3.35
N CYS A 54 -16.60 -9.20 3.63
CA CYS A 54 -15.20 -9.44 3.98
C CYS A 54 -14.82 -8.67 5.24
N SER A 55 -13.86 -9.23 5.99
CA SER A 55 -13.11 -8.46 6.98
C SER A 55 -12.04 -7.65 6.26
N VAL A 56 -11.89 -6.38 6.61
CA VAL A 56 -10.99 -5.45 5.94
C VAL A 56 -9.94 -4.96 6.90
N VAL A 57 -8.70 -4.90 6.42
CA VAL A 57 -7.64 -4.11 7.05
C VAL A 57 -7.26 -3.01 6.08
N MET A 58 -7.57 -1.77 6.42
CA MET A 58 -7.10 -0.59 5.70
C MET A 58 -5.86 -0.04 6.40
N THR A 59 -4.79 0.16 5.66
CA THR A 59 -3.56 0.80 6.14
C THR A 59 -3.02 1.75 5.07
N SER A 60 -1.86 2.36 5.29
CA SER A 60 -1.23 3.24 4.32
C SER A 60 0.28 3.06 4.27
N VAL A 61 0.86 3.60 3.21
CA VAL A 61 2.27 3.96 3.17
C VAL A 61 2.48 5.43 3.59
N LEU A 62 3.70 5.93 3.42
CA LEU A 62 4.08 7.33 3.60
C LEU A 62 4.73 7.81 2.29
N GLY A 63 3.96 7.79 1.21
CA GLY A 63 4.48 7.89 -0.15
C GLY A 63 5.26 6.63 -0.57
N HIS A 64 6.32 6.80 -1.35
CA HIS A 64 7.21 5.71 -1.78
C HIS A 64 7.71 4.84 -0.62
N LEU A 65 7.61 3.52 -0.73
CA LEU A 65 8.25 2.57 0.18
C LEU A 65 9.73 2.39 -0.12
N THR A 66 10.14 2.56 -1.37
CA THR A 66 11.50 2.32 -1.81
C THR A 66 12.26 3.61 -2.06
N ALA A 67 13.58 3.52 -1.95
CA ALA A 67 14.52 4.56 -2.34
C ALA A 67 15.47 3.97 -3.38
N SER A 68 15.82 4.79 -4.37
CA SER A 68 16.84 4.49 -5.37
C SER A 68 18.15 5.16 -4.97
N ASP A 69 19.24 4.41 -4.96
CA ASP A 69 20.57 4.92 -4.63
C ASP A 69 21.64 4.21 -5.45
N PHE A 70 22.84 4.77 -5.55
CA PHE A 70 23.96 4.08 -6.18
C PHE A 70 24.51 2.99 -5.25
N GLU A 71 25.30 2.08 -5.82
CA GLU A 71 26.04 1.12 -5.00
C GLU A 71 26.91 1.83 -3.95
N PRO A 72 27.15 1.22 -2.77
CA PRO A 72 27.87 1.87 -1.66
C PRO A 72 29.22 2.50 -2.04
N ARG A 73 29.91 1.93 -3.04
CA ARG A 73 31.18 2.45 -3.56
C ARG A 73 31.09 3.81 -4.27
N TYR A 74 29.90 4.24 -4.68
CA TYR A 74 29.66 5.50 -5.39
C TYR A 74 28.97 6.56 -4.53
N ARG A 75 28.62 6.22 -3.27
CA ARG A 75 27.71 7.04 -2.44
C ARG A 75 28.36 8.30 -1.86
N ASN A 76 29.67 8.29 -1.64
CA ASN A 76 30.37 9.46 -1.11
C ASN A 76 30.76 10.41 -2.26
N TRP A 77 30.63 11.72 -2.06
CA TRP A 77 30.97 12.72 -3.07
C TRP A 77 32.38 12.57 -3.66
N ASN A 78 33.34 12.11 -2.85
CA ASN A 78 34.73 11.90 -3.26
C ASN A 78 35.08 10.44 -3.58
N SER A 79 34.09 9.55 -3.70
CA SER A 79 34.33 8.10 -3.92
C SER A 79 34.57 7.71 -5.37
N CYS A 80 34.14 8.54 -6.32
CA CYS A 80 34.31 8.29 -7.75
C CYS A 80 34.39 9.61 -8.53
N ASN A 81 34.85 9.52 -9.79
CA ASN A 81 34.69 10.63 -10.72
C ASN A 81 33.20 10.74 -11.09
N PRO A 82 32.57 11.94 -11.08
CA PRO A 82 31.15 12.10 -11.41
C PRO A 82 30.74 11.50 -12.77
N SER A 83 31.65 11.44 -13.75
CA SER A 83 31.39 10.78 -15.04
C SER A 83 31.07 9.29 -14.92
N GLN A 84 31.56 8.61 -13.89
CA GLN A 84 31.28 7.20 -13.65
C GLN A 84 29.83 6.96 -13.21
N LEU A 85 29.15 7.97 -12.64
CA LEU A 85 27.76 7.85 -12.21
C LEU A 85 26.79 7.64 -13.38
N PHE A 86 27.15 8.07 -14.60
CA PHE A 86 26.34 7.81 -15.80
C PHE A 86 26.30 6.33 -16.19
N ALA A 87 27.29 5.54 -15.76
CA ALA A 87 27.37 4.09 -16.02
C ALA A 87 27.18 3.24 -14.74
N ALA A 88 27.01 3.88 -13.58
CA ALA A 88 26.86 3.19 -12.30
C ALA A 88 25.46 2.57 -12.18
N SER A 89 25.41 1.34 -11.66
CA SER A 89 24.15 0.67 -11.35
C SER A 89 23.41 1.35 -10.22
N VAL A 90 22.10 1.51 -10.37
CA VAL A 90 21.18 1.99 -9.33
C VAL A 90 20.57 0.80 -8.60
N ILE A 91 20.61 0.82 -7.29
CA ILE A 91 19.97 -0.14 -6.38
C ILE A 91 18.66 0.47 -5.89
N ILE A 92 17.59 -0.32 -5.93
CA ILE A 92 16.30 0.02 -5.33
C ILE A 92 16.10 -0.85 -4.09
N ALA A 93 15.88 -0.22 -2.93
CA ALA A 93 15.65 -0.92 -1.67
C ALA A 93 14.57 -0.22 -0.84
N VAL A 94 13.92 -0.96 0.06
CA VAL A 94 12.98 -0.36 1.02
C VAL A 94 13.76 0.62 1.92
N ASP A 95 13.22 1.83 2.07
CA ASP A 95 13.79 2.83 2.96
C ASP A 95 13.82 2.29 4.41
N LYS A 96 14.94 2.52 5.11
CA LYS A 96 15.14 2.08 6.49
C LYS A 96 14.04 2.57 7.41
N GLU A 97 13.54 3.80 7.20
CA GLU A 97 12.47 4.38 7.99
C GLU A 97 11.09 3.75 7.70
N LYS A 98 10.96 3.05 6.57
CA LYS A 98 9.71 2.46 6.09
C LYS A 98 9.68 0.93 6.20
N LEU A 99 10.73 0.33 6.79
CA LEU A 99 10.80 -1.12 7.03
C LEU A 99 9.62 -1.64 7.85
N GLY A 100 9.19 -0.91 8.89
CA GLY A 100 8.02 -1.30 9.70
C GLY A 100 6.72 -1.32 8.90
N ILE A 101 6.57 -0.38 7.95
CA ILE A 101 5.41 -0.31 7.05
C ILE A 101 5.43 -1.49 6.06
N ALA A 102 6.58 -1.75 5.43
CA ALA A 102 6.76 -2.87 4.51
C ALA A 102 6.49 -4.22 5.20
N GLN A 103 7.02 -4.42 6.41
CA GLN A 103 6.76 -5.60 7.23
C GLN A 103 5.28 -5.73 7.61
N ASN A 104 4.60 -4.61 7.93
CA ASN A 104 3.16 -4.63 8.19
C ASN A 104 2.37 -5.08 6.96
N ILE A 105 2.66 -4.53 5.77
CA ILE A 105 2.01 -4.95 4.51
C ILE A 105 2.21 -6.45 4.27
N LYS A 106 3.45 -6.93 4.37
CA LYS A 106 3.80 -8.34 4.22
C LYS A 106 3.02 -9.23 5.20
N ARG A 107 2.93 -8.83 6.47
CA ARG A 107 2.21 -9.55 7.53
C ARG A 107 0.71 -9.58 7.28
N GLN A 108 0.11 -8.46 6.88
CA GLN A 108 -1.33 -8.40 6.59
C GLN A 108 -1.68 -9.18 5.33
N ALA A 109 -0.80 -9.21 4.33
CA ALA A 109 -1.00 -9.92 3.07
C ALA A 109 -1.08 -11.45 3.25
N ARG A 110 -0.30 -12.03 4.18
CA ARG A 110 -0.28 -13.50 4.46
C ARG A 110 -1.66 -14.13 4.61
N ASN A 111 -2.56 -13.44 5.32
CA ASN A 111 -3.90 -13.95 5.63
C ASN A 111 -5.00 -13.26 4.81
N SER A 112 -4.63 -12.50 3.77
CA SER A 112 -5.57 -11.78 2.92
C SER A 112 -5.74 -12.48 1.59
N ARG A 113 -6.99 -12.60 1.13
CA ARG A 113 -7.34 -13.13 -0.18
C ARG A 113 -6.92 -12.16 -1.30
N ALA A 114 -7.10 -10.86 -1.06
CA ALA A 114 -6.83 -9.83 -2.04
C ALA A 114 -6.18 -8.58 -1.41
N LEU A 115 -5.39 -7.90 -2.23
CA LEU A 115 -4.88 -6.55 -1.99
C LEU A 115 -5.65 -5.57 -2.89
N PHE A 116 -6.25 -4.56 -2.28
CA PHE A 116 -6.84 -3.42 -2.97
C PHE A 116 -5.93 -2.20 -2.80
N ILE A 117 -5.44 -1.68 -3.91
CA ILE A 117 -4.57 -0.50 -3.96
C ILE A 117 -5.42 0.76 -4.08
N TRP A 118 -5.26 1.65 -3.10
CA TRP A 118 -5.98 2.92 -2.93
C TRP A 118 -5.04 4.13 -3.02
N THR A 119 -3.96 4.03 -3.80
CA THR A 119 -3.07 5.16 -4.09
C THR A 119 -3.75 6.16 -5.03
N ASP A 120 -3.19 7.36 -5.15
CA ASP A 120 -3.73 8.41 -6.01
C ASP A 120 -3.77 7.96 -7.48
N CYS A 121 -4.73 8.43 -8.27
CA CYS A 121 -4.98 7.95 -9.65
C CYS A 121 -4.12 8.67 -10.69
N ASP A 122 -2.82 8.78 -10.43
CA ASP A 122 -1.82 9.37 -11.34
C ASP A 122 -0.60 8.44 -11.50
N ARG A 123 0.41 8.87 -12.28
CA ARG A 123 1.59 8.04 -12.56
C ARG A 123 2.38 7.70 -11.29
N GLU A 124 2.42 8.62 -10.34
CA GLU A 124 3.15 8.46 -9.08
C GLU A 124 2.43 7.46 -8.18
N GLY A 125 1.11 7.59 -8.03
CA GLY A 125 0.31 6.66 -7.28
C GLY A 125 0.32 5.24 -7.85
N GLU A 126 0.41 5.06 -9.17
CA GLU A 126 0.60 3.73 -9.77
C GLU A 126 1.99 3.13 -9.48
N HIS A 127 3.03 3.96 -9.41
CA HIS A 127 4.38 3.52 -9.03
C HIS A 127 4.41 3.07 -7.57
N ILE A 128 3.90 3.89 -6.65
CA ILE A 128 3.75 3.55 -5.22
C ILE A 128 2.87 2.29 -5.07
N GLY A 129 1.80 2.18 -5.85
CA GLY A 129 0.94 1.00 -5.88
C GLY A 129 1.69 -0.28 -6.26
N SER A 130 2.64 -0.18 -7.19
CA SER A 130 3.50 -1.29 -7.60
C SER A 130 4.46 -1.71 -6.48
N GLU A 131 5.05 -0.77 -5.74
CA GLU A 131 5.89 -1.08 -4.59
C GLU A 131 5.10 -1.81 -3.49
N VAL A 132 3.87 -1.35 -3.22
CA VAL A 132 2.95 -2.00 -2.27
C VAL A 132 2.60 -3.42 -2.71
N ARG A 133 2.28 -3.61 -4.00
CA ARG A 133 2.05 -4.94 -4.59
C ARG A 133 3.24 -5.85 -4.34
N ASP A 134 4.45 -5.38 -4.65
CA ASP A 134 5.66 -6.19 -4.54
C ASP A 134 5.88 -6.63 -3.09
N GLN A 135 5.68 -5.73 -2.11
CA GLN A 135 5.74 -6.09 -0.68
C GLN A 135 4.65 -7.07 -0.25
N ALA A 136 3.43 -6.95 -0.77
CA ALA A 136 2.33 -7.85 -0.44
C ALA A 136 2.56 -9.26 -1.02
N VAL A 137 3.07 -9.35 -2.26
CA VAL A 137 3.40 -10.61 -2.93
C VAL A 137 4.50 -11.38 -2.18
N LEU A 138 5.47 -10.68 -1.59
CA LEU A 138 6.45 -11.30 -0.69
C LEU A 138 5.82 -11.95 0.56
N GLY A 139 4.63 -11.50 0.96
CA GLY A 139 3.87 -12.05 2.09
C GLY A 139 2.94 -13.18 1.68
N ASN A 140 2.29 -13.04 0.52
CA ASN A 140 1.40 -14.02 -0.06
C ASN A 140 1.50 -13.97 -1.60
N PRO A 141 2.23 -14.89 -2.25
CA PRO A 141 2.38 -14.91 -3.70
C PRO A 141 1.09 -15.15 -4.48
N SER A 142 0.05 -15.68 -3.82
CA SER A 142 -1.26 -15.98 -4.42
C SER A 142 -2.29 -14.87 -4.24
N ILE A 143 -1.91 -13.75 -3.59
CA ILE A 143 -2.86 -12.67 -3.29
C ILE A 143 -3.39 -12.02 -4.57
N GLU A 144 -4.72 -11.90 -4.67
CA GLU A 144 -5.33 -11.24 -5.82
C GLU A 144 -5.11 -9.72 -5.76
N ILE A 145 -4.51 -9.13 -6.80
CA ILE A 145 -4.26 -7.68 -6.86
C ILE A 145 -5.41 -6.97 -7.54
N LYS A 146 -5.88 -5.88 -6.92
CA LYS A 146 -6.97 -5.04 -7.41
C LYS A 146 -6.62 -3.56 -7.26
N ARG A 147 -7.07 -2.76 -8.21
CA ARG A 147 -6.93 -1.29 -8.19
C ARG A 147 -8.27 -0.62 -7.97
N ALA A 148 -8.40 0.13 -6.87
CA ALA A 148 -9.55 0.99 -6.64
C ALA A 148 -9.31 2.35 -7.33
N LYS A 149 -10.10 2.67 -8.37
CA LYS A 149 -10.01 3.97 -9.05
C LYS A 149 -11.05 4.93 -8.50
N PHE A 150 -10.61 6.09 -8.04
CA PHE A 150 -11.47 7.15 -7.51
C PHE A 150 -10.94 8.52 -7.93
N SER A 151 -11.85 9.44 -8.25
CA SER A 151 -11.51 10.81 -8.68
C SER A 151 -11.60 11.83 -7.55
N ASN A 152 -12.32 11.49 -6.48
CA ASN A 152 -12.57 12.32 -5.31
C ASN A 152 -12.70 11.40 -4.08
N THR A 153 -12.34 11.92 -2.91
CA THR A 153 -12.47 11.26 -1.60
C THR A 153 -13.90 11.24 -1.07
N GLU A 154 -14.88 11.82 -1.76
CA GLU A 154 -16.28 11.72 -1.36
C GLU A 154 -16.77 10.26 -1.21
N ARG A 155 -17.66 10.06 -0.22
CA ARG A 155 -18.19 8.74 0.17
C ARG A 155 -18.74 7.93 -1.00
N THR A 156 -19.46 8.56 -1.91
CA THR A 156 -20.08 7.91 -3.08
C THR A 156 -19.02 7.32 -4.02
N HIS A 157 -17.99 8.11 -4.36
CA HIS A 157 -16.87 7.69 -5.20
C HIS A 157 -16.08 6.55 -4.56
N VAL A 158 -15.81 6.63 -3.25
CA VAL A 158 -15.11 5.57 -2.50
C VAL A 158 -15.90 4.26 -2.51
N LEU A 159 -17.21 4.31 -2.25
CA LEU A 159 -18.06 3.11 -2.27
C LEU A 159 -18.13 2.46 -3.66
N GLN A 160 -18.18 3.28 -4.72
CA GLN A 160 -18.17 2.80 -6.09
C GLN A 160 -16.84 2.12 -6.44
N ALA A 161 -15.71 2.75 -6.08
CA ALA A 161 -14.37 2.22 -6.30
C ALA A 161 -14.16 0.87 -5.59
N ALA A 162 -14.66 0.71 -4.37
CA ALA A 162 -14.60 -0.55 -3.65
C ALA A 162 -15.43 -1.66 -4.31
N ARG A 163 -16.57 -1.34 -4.92
CA ARG A 163 -17.47 -2.33 -5.54
C ARG A 163 -17.10 -2.70 -6.97
N ARG A 164 -16.34 -1.85 -7.67
CA ARG A 164 -15.93 -2.06 -9.07
C ARG A 164 -14.41 -1.82 -9.24
N PRO A 165 -13.56 -2.62 -8.58
CA PRO A 165 -12.13 -2.48 -8.72
C PRO A 165 -11.65 -3.05 -10.06
N ASN A 166 -10.62 -2.45 -10.64
CA ASN A 166 -9.96 -2.98 -11.82
C ASN A 166 -8.99 -4.10 -11.45
N LYS A 167 -8.70 -4.99 -12.39
CA LYS A 167 -7.52 -5.87 -12.29
C LYS A 167 -6.28 -5.03 -12.58
N THR A 168 -5.25 -5.20 -11.76
CA THR A 168 -3.93 -4.61 -11.96
C THR A 168 -2.99 -5.67 -12.50
#